data_AF-X1RS07-F1
#
_entry.id   AF-X1RS07-F1
#
_cell.length_a   1.000
_cell.length_b   1.000
_cell.length_c   1.000
_cell.angle_alpha   90.00
_cell.angle_beta   90.00
_cell.angle_gamma   90.00
#
_symmetry.space_group_name_H-M   'P 1'
#
loop_
_entity.id
_entity.type
_entity.pdbx_description
1 polymer ?
#
loop_
_entity_poly.entity_id
_entity_poly.type
_entity_poly.pdbx_seq_one_letter_code
_entity_poly.pdbx_strand_id
1 'polypeptide(L)' 'MRDIEASAITQVIAQLCQEANYKLGDDVLSALNQAQQTEESRLGREVLSQLLENAGIA' A
#
# COMPACT_ATOMS: atom_id res chain seq x y z
N MET A 1 15.33 -20.04 28.38
CA MET A 1 14.90 -20.17 26.98
C MET A 1 13.41 -19.89 26.95
N ARG A 2 12.91 -19.09 25.99
CA ARG A 2 11.47 -18.90 25.81
C ARG A 2 11.06 -19.68 24.57
N ASP A 3 10.07 -20.55 24.72
CA ASP A 3 9.49 -21.28 23.61
C ASP A 3 8.40 -20.41 22.95
N ILE A 4 8.38 -20.39 21.62
CA ILE A 4 7.39 -19.68 20.81
C ILE A 4 6.72 -20.70 19.90
N GLU A 5 5.40 -20.72 19.92
CA GLU A 5 4.60 -21.58 19.06
C GLU A 5 4.76 -21.17 17.58
N ALA A 6 5.12 -22.13 16.73
CA ALA A 6 5.30 -21.86 15.30
C ALA A 6 4.03 -21.30 14.64
N SER A 7 2.85 -21.71 15.12
CA SER A 7 1.56 -21.21 14.65
C SER A 7 1.39 -19.69 14.85
N ALA A 8 1.93 -19.14 15.94
CA ALA A 8 1.91 -17.70 16.19
C ALA A 8 2.73 -16.94 15.15
N ILE A 9 3.89 -17.49 14.77
CA ILE A 9 4.73 -16.91 13.71
C ILE A 9 4.00 -16.97 12.37
N THR A 10 3.41 -18.13 12.03
CA THR A 10 2.64 -18.29 10.79
C THR A 10 1.51 -17.27 10.68
N GLN A 11 0.77 -17.05 11.77
CA GLN A 11 -0.34 -16.10 11.80
C GLN A 11 0.14 -14.67 11.61
N VAL A 12 1.21 -14.26 12.30
CA VAL A 12 1.78 -12.90 12.17
C VAL A 12 2.28 -12.67 10.75
N ILE A 13 3.02 -13.61 10.16
CA ILE A 13 3.51 -13.46 8.79
C ILE A 13 2.35 -13.41 7.78
N ALA A 14 1.32 -14.24 7.95
CA ALA A 14 0.15 -14.21 7.08
C ALA A 14 -0.57 -12.85 7.14
N GLN A 15 -0.66 -12.24 8.32
CA GLN A 15 -1.23 -10.90 8.49
C GLN A 15 -0.34 -9.83 7.82
N LEU A 16 0.98 -9.86 8.05
CA LEU A 16 1.90 -8.90 7.45
C LEU A 16 1.89 -8.97 5.93
N CYS A 17 1.80 -10.17 5.34
CA CYS A 17 1.68 -10.30 3.89
C CYS A 17 0.37 -9.70 3.36
N GLN A 18 -0.75 -9.87 4.08
CA GLN A 18 -2.02 -9.23 3.69
C GLN A 18 -1.90 -7.71 3.78
N GLU A 19 -1.43 -7.19 4.91
CA GLU A 19 -1.26 -5.74 5.12
C GLU A 19 -0.36 -5.11 4.04
N ALA A 20 0.76 -5.74 3.70
CA ALA A 20 1.68 -5.23 2.68
C ALA A 20 1.09 -5.21 1.26
N ASN A 21 0.11 -6.07 0.95
CA ASN A 21 -0.52 -6.11 -0.36
C ASN A 21 -1.74 -5.20 -0.48
N TYR A 22 -2.43 -4.93 0.62
CA TYR A 22 -3.66 -4.11 0.62
C TYR A 22 -3.40 -2.67 1.04
N LYS A 23 -2.38 -2.40 1.85
CA LYS A 23 -2.11 -1.07 2.39
C LYS A 23 -0.81 -0.52 1.85
N LEU A 24 -0.92 0.52 1.02
CA LEU A 24 0.23 1.35 0.68
C LEU A 24 0.69 2.12 1.92
N GLY A 25 2.01 2.27 2.05
CA GLY A 25 2.60 3.15 3.08
C GLY A 25 2.22 4.61 2.84
N ASP A 26 2.17 5.38 3.92
CA ASP A 26 1.84 6.81 3.89
C ASP A 26 2.82 7.61 3.02
N ASP A 27 4.07 7.16 2.94
CA ASP A 27 5.12 7.73 2.09
C ASP A 27 4.81 7.56 0.60
N VAL A 28 4.38 6.37 0.19
CA VAL A 28 3.96 6.07 -1.18
C VAL A 28 2.68 6.83 -1.53
N LEU A 29 1.68 6.83 -0.65
CA LEU A 29 0.44 7.60 -0.85
C LEU A 29 0.72 9.10 -1.01
N SER A 30 1.61 9.65 -0.18
CA SER A 30 2.01 11.05 -0.27
C SER A 30 2.71 11.35 -1.59
N ALA A 31 3.62 10.48 -2.02
CA ALA A 31 4.32 10.62 -3.30
C ALA A 31 3.36 10.56 -4.50
N LEU A 32 2.38 9.64 -4.49
CA LEU A 32 1.37 9.54 -5.54
C LEU A 32 0.47 10.77 -5.61
N ASN A 33 0.03 11.29 -4.47
CA ASN A 33 -0.74 12.53 -4.39
C ASN A 33 0.06 13.72 -4.93
N GLN A 34 1.33 13.85 -4.54
CA GLN A 34 2.18 14.93 -5.02
C GLN A 34 2.42 14.80 -6.53
N ALA A 35 2.71 13.60 -7.03
CA ALA A 35 2.88 13.35 -8.45
C ALA A 35 1.63 13.75 -9.24
N GLN A 36 0.42 13.42 -8.75
CA GLN A 36 -0.83 13.80 -9.40
C GLN A 36 -1.01 15.32 -9.51
N GLN A 37 -0.59 16.06 -8.48
CA GLN A 37 -0.69 17.52 -8.44
C GLN A 37 0.30 18.21 -9.40
N THR A 38 1.49 17.64 -9.58
CA THR A 38 2.56 18.25 -10.38
C THR A 38 2.66 17.71 -11.81
N GLU A 39 2.02 16.58 -12.11
CA GLU A 39 2.06 15.97 -13.44
C GLU A 39 1.44 16.90 -14.50
N GLU A 40 2.17 17.15 -15.58
CA GLU A 40 1.76 18.07 -16.65
C GLU A 40 0.77 17.39 -17.61
N SER A 41 0.97 16.11 -17.90
CA SER A 41 0.14 15.32 -18.79
C SER A 41 -1.23 15.07 -18.19
N ARG A 42 -2.27 15.44 -18.95
CA ARG A 42 -3.66 15.11 -18.57
C ARG A 42 -3.85 13.59 -18.38
N LEU A 43 -3.32 12.80 -19.31
CA LEU A 43 -3.42 11.34 -19.23
C LEU A 43 -2.67 10.80 -18.00
N GLY A 44 -1.50 11.37 -17.69
CA GLY A 44 -0.73 11.00 -16.49
C GLY A 44 -1.52 11.24 -15.20
N ARG A 45 -2.17 12.40 -15.07
CA ARG A 45 -3.04 12.71 -13.92
C ARG A 45 -4.23 11.76 -13.80
N GLU A 46 -4.84 11.37 -14.92
CA GLU A 46 -5.95 10.41 -14.94
C GLU A 46 -5.50 9.01 -14.46
N VAL A 47 -4.33 8.53 -14.89
CA VAL A 47 -3.76 7.26 -14.39
C VAL A 47 -3.46 7.35 -12.90
N LEU A 48 -2.84 8.43 -12.43
CA LEU A 48 -2.55 8.61 -11.00
C LEU A 48 -3.82 8.67 -10.15
N SER A 49 -4.90 9.27 -10.68
CA SER A 49 -6.21 9.26 -10.02
C SER A 49 -6.76 7.84 -9.83
N GLN A 50 -6.63 6.99 -10.85
CA GLN A 50 -7.10 5.59 -10.78
C GLN A 50 -6.27 4.76 -9.80
N LEU A 51 -4.96 5.01 -9.73
CA LEU A 51 -4.09 4.37 -8.73
C LEU A 51 -4.49 4.75 -7.30
N LEU A 52 -4.76 6.03 -7.06
CA LEU A 52 -5.22 6.52 -5.75
C LEU A 52 -6.60 5.98 -5.38
N GLU A 53 -7.52 5.88 -6.34
CA GLU A 53 -8.83 5.25 -6.14
C GLU A 53 -8.68 3.77 -5.77
N ASN A 54 -7.85 3.02 -6.49
CA ASN A 54 -7.58 1.61 -6.20
C ASN A 54 -7.02 1.42 -4.79
N ALA A 55 -6.08 2.27 -4.38
CA ALA A 55 -5.48 2.24 -3.04
C ALA A 55 -6.49 2.50 -1.91
N GLY A 56 -7.63 3.14 -2.20
CA GLY A 56 -8.71 3.33 -1.22
C GLY A 56 -9.72 2.17 -1.15
N ILE A 57 -9.67 1.24 -2.11
CA ILE A 57 -10.60 0.11 -2.23
C ILE A 57 -9.93 -1.21 -1.83
N ALA A 58 -8.62 -1.34 -2.03
CA ALA A 58 -7.81 -2.50 -1.64
C ALA A 58 -7.73 -2.67 -0.11
#